data_AF-A0A3M1CGL9-F1
#
_entry.id   AF-A0A3M1CGL9-F1
#
_cell.length_a   1.000
_cell.length_b   1.000
_cell.length_c   1.000
_cell.angle_alpha   90.00
_cell.angle_beta   90.00
_cell.angle_gamma   90.00
#
_symmetry.space_group_name_H-M   'P 1'
#
loop_
_entity.id
_entity.type
_entity.pdbx_description
1 polymer ?
#
loop_
_entity_poly.entity_id
_entity_poly.type
_entity_poly.pdbx_seq_one_letter_code
_entity_poly.pdbx_strand_id
1 'polypeptide(L)'
;MSETYYDILGVSQNATIDEIKIAFRKLALLYHPDKNPHTKELFVKILHAYEVLSDPILRDIYDKKLVSNASVTYPSYSAKKEKTHRWDVSEEDEKRRKYYKDYFEKIKKEYEKEKEKYKQTSIAQKEWILWIWAFLICLTLFAITSTLYK
;
A
#
# COMPACT_ATOMS: atom_id res chain seq x y z
N MET A 1 12.33 9.85 -18.63
CA MET A 1 13.32 9.39 -17.64
C MET A 1 13.12 7.89 -17.41
N SER A 2 14.19 7.12 -17.26
CA SER A 2 14.11 5.75 -16.74
C SER A 2 13.73 5.83 -15.26
N GLU A 3 12.66 5.16 -14.84
CA GLU A 3 12.32 5.03 -13.42
C GLU A 3 13.42 4.24 -12.70
N THR A 4 13.95 4.78 -11.60
CA THR A 4 14.89 4.06 -10.74
C THR A 4 14.17 3.14 -9.76
N TYR A 5 14.87 2.19 -9.14
CA TYR A 5 14.29 1.34 -8.09
C TYR A 5 13.87 2.16 -6.86
N TYR A 6 14.54 3.28 -6.61
CA TYR A 6 14.17 4.24 -5.57
C TYR A 6 12.85 4.94 -5.90
N ASP A 7 12.65 5.33 -7.16
CA ASP A 7 11.40 5.94 -7.63
C ASP A 7 10.23 4.94 -7.57
N ILE A 8 10.48 3.68 -7.96
CA ILE A 8 9.46 2.60 -7.91
C ILE A 8 8.99 2.35 -6.47
N LEU A 9 9.91 2.41 -5.50
CA LEU A 9 9.56 2.28 -4.07
C LEU A 9 9.08 3.61 -3.46
N GLY A 10 9.26 4.75 -4.14
CA GLY A 10 8.91 6.08 -3.64
C GLY A 10 9.79 6.51 -2.46
N VAL A 11 11.06 6.14 -2.45
CA VAL A 11 12.02 6.45 -1.38
C VAL A 11 13.20 7.26 -1.91
N SER A 12 13.88 7.99 -1.02
CA SER A 12 15.11 8.70 -1.37
C SER A 12 16.25 7.72 -1.68
N GLN A 13 17.21 8.12 -2.50
CA GLN A 13 18.45 7.35 -2.73
C GLN A 13 19.26 7.17 -1.45
N ASN A 14 19.14 8.11 -0.51
CA ASN A 14 19.77 8.05 0.81
C ASN A 14 18.93 7.28 1.84
N ALA A 15 17.83 6.64 1.42
CA ALA A 15 16.94 5.95 2.36
C ALA A 15 17.66 4.80 3.07
N THR A 16 17.33 4.65 4.35
CA THR A 16 17.80 3.54 5.16
C THR A 16 17.13 2.23 4.75
N ILE A 17 17.75 1.09 5.08
CA ILE A 17 17.19 -0.24 4.79
C ILE A 17 15.80 -0.40 5.41
N ASP A 18 15.56 0.20 6.58
CA ASP A 18 14.27 0.14 7.26
C ASP A 18 13.19 0.94 6.53
N GLU A 19 13.53 2.10 5.97
CA GLU A 19 12.62 2.88 5.12
C GLU A 19 12.25 2.14 3.83
N ILE A 20 13.23 1.49 3.19
CA ILE A 20 13.03 0.65 1.99
C ILE A 20 12.08 -0.52 2.31
N LYS A 21 12.26 -1.19 3.45
CA LYS A 21 11.35 -2.26 3.91
C LYS A 21 9.95 -1.72 4.17
N ILE A 22 9.81 -0.56 4.81
CA ILE A 22 8.50 0.06 5.09
C ILE A 22 7.79 0.43 3.78
N ALA A 23 8.50 1.01 2.82
CA ALA A 23 7.95 1.39 1.52
C ALA A 23 7.47 0.19 0.71
N PHE A 24 8.30 -0.86 0.61
CA PHE A 24 7.92 -2.12 -0.04
C PHE A 24 6.65 -2.72 0.57
N ARG A 25 6.56 -2.75 1.91
CA ARG A 25 5.37 -3.27 2.61
C ARG A 25 4.09 -2.52 2.26
N LYS A 26 4.15 -1.18 2.17
CA LYS A 26 3.00 -0.36 1.77
C LYS A 26 2.55 -0.68 0.34
N LEU A 27 3.50 -0.76 -0.59
CA LEU A 27 3.23 -1.02 -2.00
C LEU A 27 2.74 -2.46 -2.25
N ALA A 28 3.29 -3.44 -1.55
CA ALA A 28 2.88 -4.84 -1.65
C ALA A 28 1.42 -5.06 -1.23
N LEU A 29 0.93 -4.31 -0.24
CA LEU A 29 -0.47 -4.37 0.19
C LEU A 29 -1.42 -3.72 -0.83
N LEU A 30 -0.98 -2.64 -1.47
CA LEU A 30 -1.76 -1.90 -2.47
C LEU A 30 -1.88 -2.68 -3.79
N TYR A 31 -0.79 -3.31 -4.22
CA TYR A 31 -0.68 -3.95 -5.54
C TYR A 31 -0.70 -5.48 -5.49
N HIS A 32 -1.15 -6.08 -4.39
CA HIS A 32 -1.17 -7.53 -4.24
C HIS A 32 -1.97 -8.20 -5.39
N PRO A 33 -1.42 -9.21 -6.08
CA PRO A 33 -2.02 -9.78 -7.29
C PRO A 33 -3.36 -10.49 -7.03
N ASP A 34 -3.61 -10.92 -5.79
CA ASP A 34 -4.89 -11.53 -5.36
C ASP A 34 -6.04 -10.52 -5.33
N LYS A 35 -5.75 -9.24 -5.02
CA LYS A 35 -6.78 -8.20 -4.92
C LYS A 35 -6.89 -7.38 -6.20
N ASN A 36 -5.77 -7.17 -6.88
CA ASN A 36 -5.68 -6.36 -8.09
C ASN A 36 -4.93 -7.16 -9.18
N PRO A 37 -5.61 -8.05 -9.91
CA PRO A 37 -4.96 -8.91 -10.91
C PRO A 37 -4.33 -8.12 -12.07
N HIS A 38 -4.83 -6.91 -12.35
CA HIS A 38 -4.29 -6.01 -13.37
C HIS A 38 -2.97 -5.33 -12.97
N THR A 39 -2.60 -5.35 -11.67
CA THR A 39 -1.37 -4.69 -11.17
C THR A 39 -0.23 -5.67 -10.94
N LYS A 40 -0.35 -6.90 -11.47
CA LYS A 40 0.67 -7.94 -11.36
C LYS A 40 2.04 -7.47 -11.87
N GLU A 41 2.08 -6.76 -13.00
CA GLU A 41 3.33 -6.25 -13.58
C GLU A 41 4.00 -5.20 -12.68
N LEU A 42 3.20 -4.31 -12.08
CA LEU A 42 3.69 -3.33 -11.10
C LEU A 42 4.24 -4.01 -9.85
N PHE A 43 3.55 -5.04 -9.35
CA PHE A 43 4.01 -5.80 -8.19
C PHE A 43 5.37 -6.48 -8.45
N VAL A 44 5.57 -7.04 -9.65
CA VAL A 44 6.86 -7.63 -10.05
C VAL A 44 7.98 -6.57 -10.06
N LYS A 45 7.71 -5.36 -10.57
CA LYS A 45 8.67 -4.25 -10.54
C LYS A 45 9.02 -3.83 -9.11
N ILE A 46 8.02 -3.71 -8.23
CA ILE A 46 8.19 -3.36 -6.81
C ILE A 46 9.03 -4.43 -6.08
N LEU A 47 8.76 -5.71 -6.35
CA LEU A 47 9.51 -6.82 -5.76
C LEU A 47 10.98 -6.79 -6.20
N HIS A 48 11.22 -6.63 -7.51
CA HIS A 48 12.58 -6.56 -8.05
C HIS A 48 13.36 -5.35 -7.50
N ALA A 49 12.70 -4.19 -7.36
CA ALA A 49 13.30 -3.01 -6.74
C ALA A 49 13.71 -3.28 -5.28
N TYR A 50 12.85 -3.96 -4.51
CA TYR A 50 13.16 -4.33 -3.14
C TYR A 50 14.28 -5.36 -3.03
N GLU A 51 14.32 -6.39 -3.88
CA GLU A 51 15.38 -7.41 -3.88
C GLU A 51 16.76 -6.77 -4.07
N VAL A 52 16.88 -5.83 -5.00
CA VAL A 52 18.14 -5.13 -5.26
C VAL A 52 18.49 -4.15 -4.14
N LEU A 53 17.53 -3.39 -3.61
CA LEU A 53 17.80 -2.34 -2.62
C LEU A 53 17.89 -2.84 -1.17
N SER A 54 17.38 -4.04 -0.88
CA SER A 54 17.41 -4.63 0.47
C SER A 54 18.75 -5.28 0.82
N ASP A 55 19.49 -5.79 -0.17
CA ASP A 55 20.84 -6.31 0.00
C ASP A 55 21.86 -5.18 -0.20
N PRO A 56 22.71 -4.87 0.79
CA PRO A 56 23.70 -3.79 0.68
C PRO A 56 24.70 -4.01 -0.47
N ILE A 57 25.03 -5.26 -0.82
CA ILE A 57 25.96 -5.58 -1.93
C ILE A 57 25.28 -5.29 -3.27
N LEU A 58 24.04 -5.75 -3.45
CA LEU A 58 23.28 -5.52 -4.69
C LEU A 58 22.95 -4.03 -4.88
N ARG A 59 22.66 -3.34 -3.78
CA ARG A 59 22.43 -1.89 -3.76
C ARG A 59 23.68 -1.14 -4.21
N ASP A 60 24.86 -1.47 -3.68
CA ASP A 60 26.12 -0.82 -4.08
C ASP A 60 26.43 -1.06 -5.58
N ILE A 61 26.19 -2.26 -6.10
CA ILE A 61 26.33 -2.57 -7.53
C ILE A 61 25.36 -1.74 -8.37
N TYR A 62 24.11 -1.62 -7.92
CA TYR A 62 23.09 -0.83 -8.59
C TYR A 62 23.40 0.67 -8.57
N ASP A 63 23.84 1.19 -7.43
CA ASP A 63 24.21 2.59 -7.25
C ASP A 63 25.43 2.95 -8.12
N LYS A 64 26.43 2.07 -8.21
CA LYS A 64 27.56 2.23 -9.14
C LYS A 64 27.09 2.27 -10.60
N LYS A 65 26.12 1.43 -10.97
CA LYS A 65 25.53 1.40 -12.32
C LYS A 65 24.70 2.65 -12.63
N LEU A 66 24.11 3.31 -11.64
CA LEU A 66 23.40 4.58 -11.86
C LEU A 66 24.34 5.75 -12.18
N VAL A 67 25.58 5.72 -11.66
CA VAL A 67 26.59 6.77 -11.88
C VAL A 67 27.28 6.63 -13.25
N SER A 68 27.53 5.40 -13.70
CA SER A 68 28.05 5.14 -15.04
C SER A 68 26.88 4.84 -15.98
N ASN A 69 26.58 5.68 -16.97
CA ASN A 69 25.61 5.38 -18.04
C ASN A 69 26.06 4.22 -18.97
N ALA A 70 26.68 3.17 -18.42
CA ALA A 70 27.24 2.03 -19.11
C ALA A 70 26.27 0.85 -19.03
N SER A 71 25.92 0.33 -20.21
CA SER A 71 25.08 -0.84 -20.40
C SER A 71 25.70 -2.08 -19.75
N VAL A 72 25.32 -2.36 -18.51
CA VAL A 72 25.65 -3.64 -17.85
C VAL A 72 24.52 -4.63 -18.12
N THR A 73 24.82 -5.63 -18.94
CA THR A 73 24.00 -6.82 -19.19
C THR A 73 23.94 -7.66 -17.91
N TYR A 74 22.73 -7.90 -17.38
CA TYR A 74 22.54 -8.80 -16.24
C TYR A 74 22.73 -10.25 -16.70
N PRO A 75 23.42 -11.10 -15.93
CA PRO A 75 23.37 -12.54 -16.17
C PRO A 75 21.91 -12.97 -16.04
N SER A 76 21.32 -13.48 -17.13
CA SER A 76 19.97 -14.02 -17.06
C SER A 76 20.01 -15.20 -16.11
N TYR A 77 19.19 -15.16 -15.07
CA TYR A 77 19.02 -16.28 -14.18
C TYR A 77 18.33 -17.39 -14.97
N SER A 78 19.14 -18.21 -15.65
CA SER A 78 18.65 -19.40 -16.34
C SER A 78 18.04 -20.30 -15.29
N ALA A 79 16.75 -20.57 -15.43
CA ALA A 79 16.00 -21.46 -14.57
C ALA A 79 16.61 -22.87 -14.62
N LYS A 80 17.57 -23.16 -13.74
CA LYS A 80 17.89 -24.54 -13.38
C LYS A 80 16.87 -24.95 -12.34
N LYS A 81 15.82 -25.61 -12.82
CA LYS A 81 14.74 -26.19 -12.01
C LYS A 81 15.28 -27.43 -11.28
N GLU A 82 16.14 -27.21 -10.29
CA GLU A 82 16.68 -28.27 -9.45
C GLU A 82 15.77 -28.39 -8.22
N LYS A 83 14.83 -29.34 -8.29
CA LYS A 83 14.09 -29.81 -7.11
C LYS A 83 15.06 -30.59 -6.24
N THR A 84 15.59 -29.98 -5.19
CA THR A 84 15.81 -30.59 -3.86
C THR A 84 16.47 -29.56 -2.93
N HIS A 85 15.65 -28.69 -2.35
CA HIS A 85 15.83 -28.40 -0.93
C HIS A 85 14.44 -28.54 -0.33
N ARG A 86 14.22 -29.61 0.44
CA ARG A 86 13.23 -29.54 1.50
C ARG A 86 13.74 -28.40 2.37
N TRP A 87 13.08 -27.25 2.29
CA TRP A 87 13.38 -26.10 3.13
C TRP A 87 13.25 -26.61 4.56
N ASP A 88 14.37 -26.95 5.19
CA ASP A 88 14.38 -27.19 6.63
C ASP A 88 14.14 -25.81 7.22
N VAL A 89 12.86 -25.58 7.53
CA VAL A 89 12.40 -24.32 8.10
C VAL A 89 13.09 -24.23 9.45
N SER A 90 14.02 -23.29 9.58
CA SER A 90 14.55 -22.97 10.91
C SER A 90 13.42 -22.41 11.77
N GLU A 91 13.46 -22.64 13.08
CA GLU A 91 12.50 -22.04 14.02
C GLU A 91 12.43 -20.51 13.89
N GLU A 92 13.52 -19.88 13.47
CA GLU A 92 13.59 -18.45 13.20
C GLU A 92 12.78 -18.02 11.97
N ASP A 93 12.74 -18.85 10.92
CA ASP A 93 11.90 -18.61 9.75
C ASP A 93 10.42 -18.72 10.10
N GLU A 94 10.07 -19.64 10.98
CA GLU A 94 8.69 -19.78 11.47
C GLU A 94 8.29 -18.62 12.40
N LYS A 95 9.19 -18.18 13.29
CA LYS A 95 9.00 -16.96 14.08
C LYS A 95 8.84 -15.74 13.18
N ARG A 96 9.65 -15.60 12.12
CA ARG A 96 9.51 -14.52 11.13
C ARG A 96 8.16 -14.60 10.41
N ARG A 97 7.73 -15.78 9.97
CA ARG A 97 6.41 -15.95 9.31
C ARG A 97 5.25 -15.63 10.25
N LYS A 98 5.33 -16.07 11.51
CA LYS A 98 4.32 -15.75 12.53
C LYS A 98 4.29 -14.26 12.83
N TYR A 99 5.46 -13.63 12.99
CA TYR A 99 5.60 -12.20 13.20
C TYR A 99 4.97 -11.40 12.04
N TYR A 100 5.30 -11.75 10.79
CA TYR A 100 4.74 -11.06 9.63
C TYR A 100 3.24 -11.29 9.50
N LYS A 101 2.75 -12.52 9.73
CA LYS A 101 1.32 -12.82 9.72
C LYS A 101 0.56 -11.96 10.74
N ASP A 102 1.00 -11.93 11.99
CA ASP A 102 0.39 -11.16 13.07
C ASP A 102 0.46 -9.65 12.80
N TYR A 103 1.60 -9.17 12.31
CA TYR A 103 1.79 -7.78 11.91
C TYR A 103 0.81 -7.35 10.80
N PHE A 104 0.66 -8.18 9.75
CA PHE A 104 -0.28 -7.89 8.65
C PHE A 104 -1.73 -7.96 9.11
N GLU A 105 -2.09 -8.88 10.00
CA GLU A 105 -3.42 -8.95 10.61
C GLU A 105 -3.73 -7.69 11.43
N LYS A 106 -2.77 -7.18 12.21
CA LYS A 106 -2.92 -5.95 12.98
C LYS A 106 -3.16 -4.73 12.08
N ILE A 107 -2.33 -4.55 11.06
CA ILE A 107 -2.46 -3.45 10.08
C ILE A 107 -3.82 -3.51 9.37
N LYS A 108 -4.24 -4.70 8.93
CA LYS A 108 -5.55 -4.89 8.28
C LYS A 108 -6.68 -4.49 9.22
N LYS A 109 -6.58 -4.85 10.50
CA LYS A 109 -7.58 -4.50 11.51
C LYS A 109 -7.64 -3.00 11.79
N GLU A 110 -6.50 -2.32 11.82
CA GLU A 110 -6.42 -0.86 11.97
C GLU A 110 -7.06 -0.14 10.77
N TYR A 111 -6.75 -0.59 9.55
CA TYR A 111 -7.34 -0.02 8.34
C TYR A 111 -8.87 -0.19 8.29
N GLU A 112 -9.41 -1.37 8.60
CA GLU A 112 -10.85 -1.58 8.62
C GLU A 112 -11.54 -0.71 9.69
N LYS A 113 -10.90 -0.51 10.86
CA LYS A 113 -11.41 0.41 11.89
C LYS A 113 -11.47 1.85 11.41
N GLU A 114 -10.43 2.34 10.74
CA GLU A 114 -10.43 3.70 10.17
C GLU A 114 -11.51 3.87 9.11
N LYS A 115 -11.68 2.86 8.26
CA LYS A 115 -12.71 2.82 7.22
C LYS A 115 -14.11 2.83 7.81
N GLU A 116 -14.36 2.06 8.86
CA GLU A 116 -15.63 2.08 9.61
C GLU A 116 -15.86 3.44 10.25
N LYS A 117 -14.84 4.03 10.87
CA LYS A 117 -14.91 5.38 11.45
C LYS A 117 -15.29 6.43 10.40
N TYR A 118 -14.66 6.40 9.22
CA TYR A 118 -14.99 7.30 8.11
C TYR A 118 -16.43 7.10 7.61
N LYS A 119 -16.88 5.84 7.53
CA LYS A 119 -18.26 5.53 7.16
C LYS A 119 -19.24 6.09 8.19
N GLN A 120 -18.97 5.90 9.48
CA GLN A 120 -19.79 6.41 10.58
C GLN A 120 -19.87 7.95 10.57
N THR A 121 -18.73 8.64 10.41
CA THR A 121 -18.68 10.11 10.38
C THR A 121 -19.36 10.67 9.13
N SER A 122 -19.18 10.04 7.96
CA SER A 122 -19.84 10.48 6.72
C SER A 122 -21.36 10.31 6.76
N ILE A 123 -21.89 9.31 7.47
CA ILE A 123 -23.33 9.15 7.73
C ILE A 123 -23.81 10.27 8.68
N ALA A 124 -23.14 10.45 9.82
CA ALA A 124 -23.50 11.49 10.80
C ALA A 124 -23.46 12.92 10.21
N GLN A 125 -22.54 13.19 9.28
CA GLN A 125 -22.44 14.47 8.58
C GLN A 125 -23.51 14.69 7.49
N LYS A 126 -24.32 13.70 7.14
CA LYS A 126 -25.42 13.86 6.17
C LYS A 126 -26.79 13.99 6.84
N GLU A 127 -26.94 13.47 8.06
CA GLU A 127 -28.21 13.51 8.79
C GLU A 127 -28.63 14.96 9.14
N TRP A 128 -27.75 15.81 9.67
CA TRP A 128 -28.11 17.20 10.04
C TRP A 128 -28.61 18.03 8.85
N ILE A 129 -28.16 17.72 7.62
CA ILE A 129 -28.63 18.36 6.39
C ILE A 129 -30.11 18.03 6.20
N LEU A 130 -30.52 16.77 6.35
CA LEU A 130 -31.91 16.35 6.24
C LEU A 130 -32.81 17.05 7.28
N TRP A 131 -32.32 17.27 8.51
CA TRP A 131 -33.03 18.04 9.54
C TRP A 131 -33.18 19.52 9.17
N ILE A 132 -32.18 20.13 8.52
CA ILE A 132 -32.29 21.52 8.02
C ILE A 132 -33.36 21.63 6.94
N TRP A 133 -33.38 20.73 5.95
CA TRP A 133 -34.42 20.73 4.92
C TRP A 133 -35.81 20.53 5.51
N ALA A 134 -35.96 19.60 6.48
CA ALA A 134 -37.20 19.41 7.20
C ALA A 134 -37.64 20.67 7.96
N PHE A 135 -36.69 21.38 8.60
CA PHE A 135 -36.97 22.62 9.32
C PHE A 135 -37.39 23.76 8.38
N LEU A 136 -36.75 23.88 7.22
CA LEU A 136 -37.12 24.84 6.19
C LEU A 136 -38.51 24.56 5.63
N ILE A 137 -38.87 23.28 5.40
CA ILE A 137 -40.20 22.88 4.96
C ILE A 137 -41.26 23.21 6.04
N CYS A 138 -40.97 22.96 7.31
CA CYS A 138 -41.87 23.35 8.40
C CYS A 138 -42.05 24.88 8.47
N LEU A 139 -40.98 25.66 8.30
CA LEU A 139 -41.05 27.13 8.29
C LEU A 139 -41.90 27.66 7.13
N THR A 140 -41.79 27.07 5.94
CA THR A 140 -42.60 27.49 4.78
C THR A 140 -44.08 27.14 4.97
N LEU A 141 -44.39 25.93 5.47
CA LEU A 141 -45.76 25.54 5.80
C LEU A 141 -46.37 26.46 6.88
N PHE A 142 -45.60 26.80 7.91
CA PHE A 142 -46.03 27.73 8.96
C PHE A 142 -46.34 29.13 8.40
N ALA A 143 -45.47 29.67 7.55
CA ALA A 143 -45.69 30.97 6.90
C ALA A 143 -46.97 30.98 6.03
N ILE A 144 -47.24 29.91 5.27
CA ILE A 144 -48.45 29.78 4.45
C ILE A 144 -49.71 29.77 5.32
N THR A 145 -49.72 28.99 6.40
CA THR A 145 -50.87 28.98 7.32
C THR A 145 -51.09 30.34 7.98
N SER A 146 -50.02 31.05 8.37
CA SER A 146 -50.12 32.41 8.93
C SER A 146 -50.74 33.44 7.97
N THR A 147 -50.60 33.26 6.65
CA THR A 147 -51.22 34.16 5.66
C THR A 147 -52.70 33.85 5.41
N LEU A 148 -53.16 32.64 5.73
CA LEU A 148 -54.55 32.20 5.55
C LEU A 148 -55.45 32.51 6.75
N TYR A 149 -54.87 32.75 7.93
CA TYR A 149 -55.58 33.08 9.18
C TYR A 149 -55.61 34.60 9.49
N LYS A 150 -55.27 35.45 8.52
CA LYS A 150 -55.37 36.92 8.59
C LYS A 150 -56.48 37.40 7.67
#